data_AF-A0A4Y8ULG0-F1
#
_entry.id   AF-A0A4Y8ULG0-F1
#
_cell.length_a   1.000
_cell.length_b   1.000
_cell.length_c   1.000
_cell.angle_alpha   90.00
_cell.angle_beta   90.00
_cell.angle_gamma   90.00
#
_symmetry.space_group_name_H-M   'P 1'
#
loop_
_entity.id
_entity.type
_entity.pdbx_description
1 polymer ?
#
loop_
_entity_poly.entity_id
_entity_poly.type
_entity_poly.pdbx_seq_one_letter_code
_entity_poly.pdbx_strand_id
1 'polypeptide(L)'
;MFVRALAMSAISVGLYFVGSQAALADQDLLNRYCLGCHAPSNAGLSRISEQRKTPEGWEMTISRMQLMHGLVIADDDGRSAAEIKAALVKHLADTQGLAPSEALPARYLPERLPAVQEASLYPEHIQVTCGRCHSSGRHALQRRSAEEWEKSVHFHIGQYPSIEYSLYGRDREWLDIALNEITPEIAADYPLQSEAWDEWQATTKQSLSGSWQLAGEMPGKGRFVGTMSVTQDGDDRYFANFTGQFDNGERFSSRGQSIVYTGYEWRGQFTIDGVDYLQVLAADESFNQMQGRMFQSEHNELGVVLTAQRDSGQTLLTAVWPQQLKTGSTTTLTLHGANLSGNVVLPAGVKLLAVERDSASEWRAQVEVAADARVGQFAVSRGTAQLNDALALYRQLDAVTVLPDFSVARIGGNGGSRNKMYGAFTAYGVDYGADRTAGTGDDIALGSLPASWRVEPWDETAAHDQDVKFAGTMDATTGIFTPADAGPNPLRKQSTNNVGNLKVVAAVSDGNQTVEGDAHMIVTVQRWNNPPLR
;
A
#
# COMPACT_ATOMS: atom_id res chain seq x y z
N MET A 1 -59.52 -2.09 16.11
CA MET A 1 -60.31 -0.85 16.32
C MET A 1 -59.50 0.07 17.22
N PHE A 2 -59.20 1.28 16.74
CA PHE A 2 -58.96 2.57 17.44
C PHE A 2 -58.01 2.65 18.66
N VAL A 3 -57.19 3.68 18.89
CA VAL A 3 -56.65 4.83 18.14
C VAL A 3 -55.57 5.47 19.05
N ARG A 4 -54.58 6.10 18.40
CA ARG A 4 -53.57 7.11 18.80
C ARG A 4 -53.75 7.90 20.13
N ALA A 5 -52.61 8.32 20.70
CA ALA A 5 -52.31 9.75 20.92
C ALA A 5 -50.81 10.03 21.08
N LEU A 6 -50.31 11.01 20.31
CA LEU A 6 -49.02 11.71 20.45
C LEU A 6 -49.07 12.71 21.63
N ALA A 7 -47.92 13.02 22.22
CA ALA A 7 -47.56 14.40 22.57
C ALA A 7 -46.04 14.59 22.70
N MET A 8 -45.51 15.57 21.96
CA MET A 8 -44.19 16.20 22.13
C MET A 8 -44.17 17.12 23.36
N SER A 9 -43.02 17.26 24.01
CA SER A 9 -42.34 18.57 24.17
C SER A 9 -40.94 18.43 24.77
N ALA A 10 -40.05 19.29 24.27
CA ALA A 10 -38.64 19.42 24.57
C ALA A 10 -38.36 20.05 25.96
N ILE A 11 -37.13 19.86 26.46
CA ILE A 11 -36.29 20.88 27.12
C ILE A 11 -34.82 20.40 27.06
N SER A 12 -33.95 21.33 26.68
CA SER A 12 -32.50 21.24 26.53
C SER A 12 -31.74 21.34 27.88
N VAL A 13 -30.39 21.33 27.79
CA VAL A 13 -29.32 21.54 28.82
C VAL A 13 -28.73 20.21 29.29
N GLY A 14 -27.41 19.94 29.22
CA GLY A 14 -26.25 20.72 28.83
C GLY A 14 -24.99 19.82 28.88
N LEU A 15 -23.94 20.21 28.15
CA LEU A 15 -22.64 19.52 28.08
C LEU A 15 -22.01 19.31 29.45
N TYR A 16 -21.47 18.11 29.71
CA TYR A 16 -20.28 17.94 30.56
C TYR A 16 -19.41 16.76 30.05
N PHE A 17 -18.20 17.11 29.60
CA PHE A 17 -16.96 16.31 29.46
C PHE A 17 -17.06 14.83 29.05
N VAL A 18 -17.04 14.57 27.75
CA VAL A 18 -16.64 13.26 27.19
C VAL A 18 -15.21 13.42 26.69
N GLY A 19 -14.25 13.11 27.55
CA GLY A 19 -12.82 13.16 27.24
C GLY A 19 -11.95 12.31 28.17
N SER A 20 -12.49 11.83 29.29
CA SER A 20 -11.79 10.93 30.22
C SER A 20 -12.37 9.51 30.26
N GLN A 21 -13.63 9.29 29.86
CA GLN A 21 -14.28 7.98 29.98
C GLN A 21 -13.80 6.95 28.95
N ALA A 22 -13.46 7.35 27.72
CA ALA A 22 -12.96 6.42 26.69
C ALA A 22 -11.55 5.88 27.06
N ALA A 23 -10.63 6.78 27.42
CA ALA A 23 -9.27 6.39 27.84
C ALA A 23 -9.23 5.54 29.12
N LEU A 24 -10.18 5.75 30.05
CA LEU A 24 -10.32 4.92 31.25
C LEU A 24 -10.94 3.54 30.93
N ALA A 25 -11.91 3.47 30.02
CA ALA A 25 -12.53 2.22 29.60
C ALA A 25 -11.56 1.29 28.84
N ASP A 26 -10.60 1.86 28.11
CA ASP A 26 -9.65 1.09 27.30
C ASP A 26 -8.46 0.56 28.13
N GLN A 27 -8.04 1.28 29.18
CA GLN A 27 -7.08 0.77 30.16
C GLN A 27 -7.68 -0.37 31.01
N ASP A 28 -8.97 -0.29 31.33
CA ASP A 28 -9.68 -1.36 32.04
C ASP A 28 -9.77 -2.64 31.20
N LEU A 29 -9.99 -2.50 29.88
CA LEU A 29 -9.93 -3.62 28.93
C LEU A 29 -8.54 -4.27 28.91
N LEU A 30 -7.48 -3.47 28.82
CA LEU A 30 -6.11 -3.98 28.84
C LEU A 30 -5.83 -4.73 30.15
N ASN A 31 -6.21 -4.14 31.29
CA ASN A 31 -6.05 -4.78 32.58
C ASN A 31 -6.82 -6.10 32.67
N ARG A 32 -8.09 -6.11 32.25
CA ARG A 32 -8.96 -7.30 32.30
C ARG A 32 -8.36 -8.49 31.57
N TYR A 33 -7.84 -8.28 30.36
CA TYR A 33 -7.38 -9.37 29.49
C TYR A 33 -5.88 -9.67 29.61
N CYS A 34 -5.07 -8.75 30.14
CA CYS A 34 -3.61 -8.92 30.15
C CYS A 34 -3.02 -9.12 31.56
N LEU A 35 -3.72 -8.70 32.62
CA LEU A 35 -3.26 -8.96 34.00
C LEU A 35 -3.24 -10.46 34.31
N GLY A 36 -2.39 -10.84 35.27
CA GLY A 36 -2.15 -12.23 35.66
C GLY A 36 -0.94 -12.84 34.96
N CYS A 37 -0.74 -12.52 33.68
CA CYS A 37 0.49 -12.85 32.96
C CYS A 37 1.44 -11.65 32.83
N HIS A 38 0.89 -10.45 32.57
CA HIS A 38 1.67 -9.22 32.54
C HIS A 38 1.58 -8.52 33.89
N ALA A 39 2.72 -8.41 34.57
CA ALA A 39 2.80 -7.80 35.89
C ALA A 39 2.77 -6.25 35.78
N PRO A 40 2.10 -5.54 36.72
CA PRO A 40 2.20 -4.09 36.80
C PRO A 40 3.64 -3.61 37.08
N SER A 41 3.97 -2.45 36.54
CA SER A 41 5.26 -1.77 36.65
C SER A 41 5.05 -0.25 36.63
N ASN A 42 6.11 0.53 36.87
CA ASN A 42 6.04 2.00 36.81
C ASN A 42 5.71 2.53 35.40
N ALA A 43 6.03 1.77 34.35
CA ALA A 43 5.75 2.15 32.96
C ALA A 43 4.36 1.67 32.48
N GLY A 44 3.64 0.86 33.28
CA GLY A 44 2.41 0.19 32.88
C GLY A 44 2.52 -1.33 33.05
N LEU A 45 2.10 -2.13 32.07
CA LEU A 45 2.16 -3.59 32.17
C LEU A 45 3.47 -4.12 31.56
N SER A 46 4.11 -5.06 32.25
CA SER A 46 5.38 -5.69 31.82
C SER A 46 5.30 -6.17 30.38
N ARG A 47 6.38 -6.01 29.59
CA ARG A 47 6.45 -6.27 28.14
C ARG A 47 5.62 -5.29 27.30
N ILE A 48 4.34 -5.09 27.64
CA ILE A 48 3.39 -4.29 26.86
C ILE A 48 3.87 -2.83 26.78
N SER A 49 4.24 -2.25 27.90
CA SER A 49 4.63 -0.83 28.00
C SER A 49 6.07 -0.54 27.56
N GLU A 50 6.81 -1.56 27.14
CA GLU A 50 8.22 -1.46 26.73
C GLU A 50 8.40 -1.63 25.21
N GLN A 51 7.30 -1.51 24.46
CA GLN A 51 7.26 -1.66 23.01
C GLN A 51 6.28 -0.66 22.39
N ARG A 52 6.61 -0.15 21.20
CA ARG A 52 5.69 0.59 20.31
C ARG A 52 5.68 -0.02 18.92
N LYS A 53 4.51 -0.04 18.27
CA LYS A 53 4.26 -0.74 16.99
C LYS A 53 3.16 -0.07 16.16
N THR A 54 3.09 -0.43 14.89
CA THR A 54 1.91 -0.12 14.05
C THR A 54 0.64 -0.84 14.55
N PRO A 55 -0.56 -0.43 14.12
CA PRO A 55 -1.81 -1.14 14.45
C PRO A 55 -1.75 -2.64 14.11
N GLU A 56 -1.24 -2.98 12.93
CA GLU A 56 -1.06 -4.37 12.49
C GLU A 56 -0.06 -5.14 13.39
N GLY A 57 0.98 -4.48 13.89
CA GLY A 57 1.95 -5.07 14.81
C GLY A 57 1.36 -5.39 16.19
N TRP A 58 0.49 -4.53 16.70
CA TRP A 58 -0.29 -4.78 17.91
C TRP A 58 -1.31 -5.90 17.70
N GLU A 59 -2.01 -5.88 16.56
CA GLU A 59 -2.95 -6.94 16.19
C GLU A 59 -2.26 -8.32 16.16
N MET A 60 -1.08 -8.40 15.55
CA MET A 60 -0.27 -9.63 15.52
C MET A 60 0.15 -10.08 16.92
N THR A 61 0.45 -9.13 17.82
CA THR A 61 0.84 -9.45 19.19
C THR A 61 -0.33 -10.04 19.97
N ILE A 62 -1.51 -9.43 19.93
CA ILE A 62 -2.71 -9.95 20.59
C ILE A 62 -3.12 -11.31 19.98
N SER A 63 -3.10 -11.43 18.65
CA SER A 63 -3.40 -12.70 17.96
C SER A 63 -2.45 -13.82 18.39
N ARG A 64 -1.16 -13.50 18.59
CA ARG A 64 -0.19 -14.46 19.11
C ARG A 64 -0.52 -14.89 20.54
N MET A 65 -1.02 -14.00 21.39
CA MET A 65 -1.44 -14.39 22.75
C MET A 65 -2.61 -15.37 22.70
N GLN A 66 -3.56 -15.18 21.79
CA GLN A 66 -4.67 -16.13 21.59
C GLN A 66 -4.17 -17.48 21.09
N LEU A 67 -3.28 -17.48 20.09
CA LEU A 67 -2.80 -18.69 19.43
C LEU A 67 -1.78 -19.50 20.24
N MET A 68 -0.83 -18.83 20.90
CA MET A 68 0.31 -19.48 21.57
C MET A 68 0.14 -19.60 23.08
N HIS A 69 -0.64 -18.70 23.70
CA HIS A 69 -0.79 -18.66 25.16
C HIS A 69 -2.25 -18.82 25.62
N GLY A 70 -3.17 -19.10 24.69
CA GLY A 70 -4.56 -19.42 25.01
C GLY A 70 -5.36 -18.24 25.57
N LEU A 71 -4.97 -16.99 25.27
CA LEU A 71 -5.77 -15.82 25.64
C LEU A 71 -7.19 -15.96 25.07
N VAL A 72 -8.18 -16.01 25.96
CA VAL A 72 -9.59 -16.02 25.59
C VAL A 72 -10.14 -14.61 25.72
N ILE A 73 -10.58 -14.05 24.59
CA ILE A 73 -11.32 -12.78 24.56
C ILE A 73 -12.78 -13.15 24.37
N ALA A 74 -13.53 -13.14 25.46
CA ALA A 74 -14.99 -13.25 25.49
C ALA A 74 -15.47 -12.20 26.49
N ASP A 75 -16.57 -11.53 26.20
CA ASP A 75 -17.18 -10.58 27.14
C ASP A 75 -18.69 -10.80 27.22
N ASP A 76 -19.22 -10.54 28.40
CA ASP A 76 -20.64 -10.60 28.73
C ASP A 76 -21.33 -9.24 28.52
N ASP A 77 -20.58 -8.22 28.07
CA ASP A 77 -21.05 -6.86 27.80
C ASP A 77 -21.73 -6.67 26.43
N GLY A 78 -21.82 -7.74 25.64
CA GLY A 78 -22.49 -7.76 24.33
C GLY A 78 -21.57 -7.46 23.14
N ARG A 79 -20.27 -7.21 23.34
CA ARG A 79 -19.29 -7.11 22.24
C ARG A 79 -18.76 -8.47 21.81
N SER A 80 -18.49 -8.60 20.52
CA SER A 80 -17.76 -9.76 19.98
C SER A 80 -16.27 -9.71 20.33
N ALA A 81 -15.63 -10.88 20.30
CA ALA A 81 -14.19 -11.00 20.50
C ALA A 81 -13.37 -10.12 19.51
N ALA A 82 -13.86 -9.96 18.29
CA ALA A 82 -13.23 -9.13 17.27
C ALA A 82 -13.30 -7.64 17.62
N GLU A 83 -14.44 -7.16 18.13
CA GLU A 83 -14.61 -5.77 18.56
C GLU A 83 -13.72 -5.44 19.77
N ILE A 84 -13.59 -6.37 20.72
CA ILE A 84 -12.72 -6.18 21.88
C ILE A 84 -11.25 -6.17 21.47
N LYS A 85 -10.84 -7.10 20.59
CA LYS A 85 -9.49 -7.11 20.02
C LYS A 85 -9.21 -5.80 19.29
N ALA A 86 -10.15 -5.30 18.48
CA ALA A 86 -10.01 -4.04 17.77
C ALA A 86 -9.86 -2.85 18.73
N ALA A 87 -10.63 -2.82 19.84
CA ALA A 87 -10.49 -1.80 20.88
C ALA A 87 -9.11 -1.84 21.56
N LEU A 88 -8.61 -3.04 21.92
CA LEU A 88 -7.26 -3.20 22.47
C LEU A 88 -6.17 -2.75 21.47
N VAL A 89 -6.31 -3.10 20.18
CA VAL A 89 -5.39 -2.64 19.13
C VAL A 89 -5.43 -1.12 19.00
N LYS A 90 -6.62 -0.50 19.03
CA LYS A 90 -6.78 0.95 18.95
C LYS A 90 -6.05 1.63 20.10
N HIS A 91 -6.34 1.23 21.34
CA HIS A 91 -5.70 1.75 22.54
C HIS A 91 -4.18 1.67 22.47
N LEU A 92 -3.64 0.49 22.16
CA LEU A 92 -2.20 0.26 22.09
C LEU A 92 -1.55 1.02 20.93
N ALA A 93 -2.21 1.15 19.79
CA ALA A 93 -1.68 1.91 18.66
C ALA A 93 -1.69 3.42 18.93
N ASP A 94 -2.67 3.95 19.66
CA ASP A 94 -2.69 5.38 19.99
C ASP A 94 -1.67 5.74 21.05
N THR A 95 -1.57 4.92 22.09
CA THR A 95 -0.71 5.18 23.25
C THR A 95 0.75 4.75 23.00
N GLN A 96 0.95 3.74 22.15
CA GLN A 96 2.24 3.09 21.90
C GLN A 96 2.41 2.81 20.39
N GLY A 97 2.08 3.82 19.57
CA GLY A 97 2.23 3.83 18.12
C GLY A 97 3.61 4.26 17.63
N LEU A 98 3.73 4.47 16.32
CA LEU A 98 4.92 5.04 15.70
C LEU A 98 4.63 6.44 15.18
N ALA A 99 5.59 7.35 15.28
CA ALA A 99 5.52 8.63 14.57
C ALA A 99 5.52 8.41 13.04
N PRO A 100 5.01 9.35 12.22
CA PRO A 100 5.00 9.21 10.77
C PRO A 100 6.38 8.89 10.17
N SER A 101 7.42 9.59 10.61
CA SER A 101 8.80 9.39 10.18
C SER A 101 9.38 8.04 10.60
N GLU A 102 8.93 7.48 11.73
CA GLU A 102 9.35 6.16 12.22
C GLU A 102 8.78 5.01 11.39
N ALA A 103 7.57 5.18 10.85
CA ALA A 103 6.89 4.18 10.01
C ALA A 103 7.25 4.29 8.52
N LEU A 104 7.65 5.48 8.06
CA LEU A 104 7.92 5.82 6.66
C LEU A 104 8.77 4.77 5.91
N PRO A 105 9.92 4.30 6.45
CA PRO A 105 10.82 3.41 5.71
C PRO A 105 10.22 2.04 5.33
N ALA A 106 9.18 1.60 6.05
CA ALA A 106 8.63 0.25 5.92
C ALA A 106 7.12 0.21 5.66
N ARG A 107 6.52 1.33 5.24
CA ARG A 107 5.08 1.45 4.93
C ARG A 107 4.56 0.49 3.87
N TYR A 108 5.43 0.04 2.97
CA TYR A 108 5.08 -0.97 1.97
C TYR A 108 4.50 -2.26 2.59
N LEU A 109 4.83 -2.55 3.85
CA LEU A 109 4.39 -3.74 4.55
C LEU A 109 2.91 -3.68 4.98
N PRO A 110 2.43 -2.68 5.75
CA PRO A 110 1.00 -2.51 6.01
C PRO A 110 0.21 -2.20 4.74
N GLU A 111 0.78 -1.50 3.76
CA GLU A 111 0.14 -1.22 2.46
C GLU A 111 0.00 -2.45 1.56
N ARG A 112 0.61 -3.58 1.95
CA ARG A 112 0.64 -4.83 1.20
C ARG A 112 1.16 -4.65 -0.23
N LEU A 113 2.14 -3.78 -0.40
CA LEU A 113 2.74 -3.54 -1.72
C LEU A 113 3.34 -4.87 -2.23
N PRO A 114 2.92 -5.37 -3.41
CA PRO A 114 3.47 -6.59 -3.95
C PRO A 114 4.92 -6.39 -4.40
N ALA A 115 5.67 -7.49 -4.47
CA ALA A 115 6.99 -7.54 -5.14
C ALA A 115 8.08 -6.57 -4.60
N VAL A 116 8.00 -6.13 -3.34
CA VAL A 116 9.08 -5.35 -2.73
C VAL A 116 10.30 -6.22 -2.48
N GLN A 117 11.45 -5.79 -3.02
CA GLN A 117 12.75 -6.42 -2.78
C GLN A 117 13.47 -5.69 -1.64
N GLU A 118 13.67 -6.36 -0.50
CA GLU A 118 14.27 -5.73 0.69
C GLU A 118 15.80 -5.76 0.69
N ALA A 119 16.44 -6.46 -0.25
CA ALA A 119 17.87 -6.73 -0.25
C ALA A 119 18.74 -5.47 -0.14
N SER A 120 18.34 -4.37 -0.78
CA SER A 120 19.04 -3.08 -0.74
C SER A 120 18.54 -2.11 0.35
N LEU A 121 17.47 -2.47 1.08
CA LEU A 121 16.83 -1.58 2.05
C LEU A 121 17.39 -1.74 3.48
N TYR A 122 18.01 -2.87 3.79
CA TYR A 122 18.53 -3.18 5.12
C TYR A 122 19.95 -3.78 5.04
N PRO A 123 20.79 -3.65 6.08
CA PRO A 123 22.09 -4.30 6.10
C PRO A 123 22.00 -5.83 5.97
N GLU A 124 22.93 -6.44 5.23
CA GLU A 124 22.90 -7.87 4.93
C GLU A 124 22.89 -8.73 6.20
N HIS A 125 23.73 -8.42 7.20
CA HIS A 125 23.80 -9.20 8.45
C HIS A 125 22.50 -9.16 9.25
N ILE A 126 21.76 -8.05 9.19
CA ILE A 126 20.40 -7.94 9.75
C ILE A 126 19.42 -8.78 8.96
N GLN A 127 19.45 -8.75 7.63
CA GLN A 127 18.54 -9.57 6.80
C GLN A 127 18.78 -11.07 6.99
N VAL A 128 20.04 -11.48 7.06
CA VAL A 128 20.45 -12.87 7.26
C VAL A 128 19.99 -13.39 8.63
N THR A 129 20.00 -12.55 9.67
CA THR A 129 19.57 -12.93 11.02
C THR A 129 18.06 -12.82 11.21
N CYS A 130 17.44 -11.74 10.74
CA CYS A 130 16.07 -11.32 11.07
C CYS A 130 15.09 -11.34 9.89
N GLY A 131 15.57 -11.20 8.65
CA GLY A 131 14.77 -10.99 7.43
C GLY A 131 14.51 -12.25 6.58
N ARG A 132 15.18 -13.38 6.88
CA ARG A 132 15.08 -14.60 6.06
C ARG A 132 13.79 -15.42 6.24
N CYS A 133 13.01 -15.14 7.29
CA CYS A 133 11.76 -15.85 7.59
C CYS A 133 10.51 -14.99 7.32
N HIS A 134 10.60 -13.70 7.61
CA HIS A 134 9.58 -12.67 7.39
C HIS A 134 10.29 -11.37 7.03
N SER A 135 9.55 -10.38 6.54
CA SER A 135 10.13 -9.11 6.10
C SER A 135 10.96 -8.43 7.20
N SER A 136 12.08 -7.82 6.80
CA SER A 136 12.89 -6.95 7.65
C SER A 136 12.11 -5.70 8.07
N GLY A 137 11.22 -5.21 7.21
CA GLY A 137 10.24 -4.16 7.56
C GLY A 137 9.43 -4.47 8.83
N ARG A 138 9.25 -5.74 9.21
CA ARG A 138 8.53 -6.09 10.44
C ARG A 138 9.26 -5.67 11.72
N HIS A 139 10.59 -5.72 11.75
CA HIS A 139 11.34 -5.22 12.92
C HIS A 139 11.52 -3.69 12.83
N ALA A 140 11.70 -3.14 11.63
CA ALA A 140 11.78 -1.69 11.41
C ALA A 140 10.49 -0.94 11.81
N LEU A 141 9.33 -1.59 11.73
CA LEU A 141 8.03 -1.07 12.20
C LEU A 141 7.78 -1.31 13.71
N GLN A 142 8.83 -1.39 14.51
CA GLN A 142 8.74 -1.51 15.96
C GLN A 142 9.80 -0.65 16.63
N ARG A 143 9.52 -0.25 17.86
CA ARG A 143 10.44 0.47 18.75
C ARG A 143 10.39 -0.19 20.10
N ARG A 144 11.53 -0.54 20.69
CA ARG A 144 11.57 -1.31 21.96
C ARG A 144 12.76 -0.90 22.81
N SER A 145 12.67 -1.17 24.11
CA SER A 145 13.86 -1.09 24.96
C SER A 145 14.83 -2.22 24.59
N ALA A 146 16.12 -2.06 24.91
CA ALA A 146 17.15 -3.07 24.61
C ALA A 146 16.79 -4.45 25.20
N GLU A 147 16.28 -4.47 26.43
CA GLU A 147 15.83 -5.69 27.11
C GLU A 147 14.65 -6.36 26.37
N GLU A 148 13.76 -5.59 25.75
CA GLU A 148 12.66 -6.14 24.96
C GLU A 148 13.07 -6.64 23.58
N TRP A 149 14.17 -6.13 23.02
CA TRP A 149 14.81 -6.71 21.85
C TRP A 149 15.48 -8.04 22.19
N GLU A 150 16.20 -8.13 23.32
CA GLU A 150 16.80 -9.37 23.82
C GLU A 150 15.74 -10.46 24.04
N LYS A 151 14.66 -10.13 24.78
CA LYS A 151 13.54 -11.07 24.98
C LYS A 151 12.86 -11.46 23.65
N SER A 152 12.95 -10.62 22.62
CA SER A 152 12.49 -10.98 21.27
C SER A 152 13.33 -12.12 20.71
N VAL A 153 14.66 -12.04 20.80
CA VAL A 153 15.58 -13.09 20.32
C VAL A 153 15.30 -14.40 21.07
N HIS A 154 15.20 -14.34 22.40
CA HIS A 154 14.85 -15.52 23.21
C HIS A 154 13.49 -16.11 22.84
N PHE A 155 12.49 -15.28 22.56
CA PHE A 155 11.21 -15.76 22.06
C PHE A 155 11.37 -16.51 20.72
N HIS A 156 12.15 -15.99 19.76
CA HIS A 156 12.30 -16.64 18.46
C HIS A 156 12.96 -18.02 18.57
N ILE A 157 14.06 -18.14 19.31
CA ILE A 157 14.73 -19.44 19.48
C ILE A 157 13.93 -20.40 20.38
N GLY A 158 13.24 -19.89 21.41
CA GLY A 158 12.39 -20.70 22.27
C GLY A 158 11.15 -21.24 21.54
N GLN A 159 10.53 -20.42 20.69
CA GLN A 159 9.32 -20.79 19.93
C GLN A 159 9.64 -21.58 18.66
N TYR A 160 10.78 -21.30 18.03
CA TYR A 160 11.25 -21.95 16.82
C TYR A 160 12.68 -22.47 17.00
N PRO A 161 12.91 -23.54 17.78
CA PRO A 161 14.26 -24.03 18.07
C PRO A 161 15.07 -24.41 16.83
N SER A 162 14.41 -24.79 15.74
CA SER A 162 15.07 -25.09 14.46
C SER A 162 15.64 -23.86 13.75
N ILE A 163 15.41 -22.63 14.25
CA ILE A 163 15.93 -21.40 13.64
C ILE A 163 17.44 -21.43 13.52
N GLU A 164 18.17 -21.90 14.54
CA GLU A 164 19.63 -21.99 14.54
C GLU A 164 20.16 -23.16 13.68
N TYR A 165 19.30 -24.10 13.26
CA TYR A 165 19.69 -25.24 12.40
C TYR A 165 19.37 -25.02 10.90
N SER A 166 18.67 -23.94 10.59
CA SER A 166 18.26 -23.59 9.22
C SER A 166 19.38 -22.86 8.46
N LEU A 167 19.15 -22.58 7.17
CA LEU A 167 20.08 -21.77 6.36
C LEU A 167 20.33 -20.43 7.06
N TYR A 168 21.61 -20.04 7.17
CA TYR A 168 22.11 -18.88 7.93
C TYR A 168 21.97 -18.93 9.45
N GLY A 169 21.45 -20.03 10.01
CA GLY A 169 21.58 -20.34 11.42
C GLY A 169 22.77 -21.26 11.68
N ARG A 170 22.79 -22.41 10.98
CA ARG A 170 23.71 -23.53 11.28
C ARG A 170 25.17 -23.32 10.91
N ASP A 171 25.45 -22.24 10.20
CA ASP A 171 26.78 -21.87 9.71
C ASP A 171 27.54 -20.95 10.68
N ARG A 172 26.95 -20.64 11.84
CA ARG A 172 27.46 -19.65 12.81
C ARG A 172 26.93 -19.91 14.22
N GLU A 173 27.51 -19.24 15.22
CA GLU A 173 27.00 -19.19 16.60
C GLU A 173 25.78 -18.26 16.66
N TRP A 174 24.66 -18.68 16.07
CA TRP A 174 23.51 -17.81 15.77
C TRP A 174 22.99 -17.05 16.99
N LEU A 175 22.87 -17.71 18.14
CA LEU A 175 22.37 -17.07 19.36
C LEU A 175 23.35 -16.02 19.92
N ASP A 176 24.65 -16.32 19.90
CA ASP A 176 25.68 -15.41 20.38
C ASP A 176 25.70 -14.12 19.54
N ILE A 177 25.72 -14.28 18.21
CA ILE A 177 25.66 -13.15 17.27
C ILE A 177 24.36 -12.36 17.45
N ALA A 178 23.21 -13.05 17.58
CA ALA A 178 21.92 -12.38 17.73
C ALA A 178 21.85 -11.52 19.01
N LEU A 179 22.42 -11.98 20.11
CA LEU A 179 22.39 -11.29 21.40
C LEU A 179 23.48 -10.21 21.51
N ASN A 180 24.69 -10.48 21.03
CA ASN A 180 25.86 -9.65 21.31
C ASN A 180 26.19 -8.67 20.18
N GLU A 181 25.73 -8.91 18.95
CA GLU A 181 25.99 -8.04 17.80
C GLU A 181 24.69 -7.40 17.29
N ILE A 182 23.67 -8.22 17.00
CA ILE A 182 22.46 -7.77 16.31
C ILE A 182 21.52 -7.01 17.25
N THR A 183 21.33 -7.50 18.48
CA THR A 183 20.42 -6.86 19.45
C THR A 183 20.88 -5.44 19.84
N PRO A 184 22.17 -5.17 20.14
CA PRO A 184 22.66 -3.82 20.41
C PRO A 184 22.45 -2.86 19.24
N GLU A 185 22.72 -3.30 18.00
CA GLU A 185 22.51 -2.49 16.79
C GLU A 185 21.04 -2.13 16.59
N ILE A 186 20.15 -3.13 16.58
CA ILE A 186 18.71 -2.91 16.43
C ILE A 186 18.12 -2.07 17.58
N ALA A 187 18.63 -2.23 18.81
CA ALA A 187 18.19 -1.42 19.94
C ALA A 187 18.62 0.05 19.82
N ALA A 188 19.76 0.34 19.18
CA ALA A 188 20.22 1.69 18.90
C ALA A 188 19.43 2.32 17.74
N ASP A 189 19.15 1.56 16.69
CA ASP A 189 18.41 2.05 15.50
C ASP A 189 16.90 2.19 15.74
N TYR A 190 16.35 1.35 16.61
CA TYR A 190 14.91 1.28 16.89
C TYR A 190 14.60 1.36 18.41
N PRO A 191 15.05 2.42 19.09
CA PRO A 191 14.90 2.57 20.54
C PRO A 191 13.44 2.86 20.91
N LEU A 192 13.05 2.47 22.13
CA LEU A 192 11.69 2.71 22.64
C LEU A 192 11.28 4.19 22.56
N GLN A 193 12.19 5.08 22.96
CA GLN A 193 11.98 6.53 22.94
C GLN A 193 12.81 7.16 21.83
N SER A 194 12.22 8.15 21.15
CA SER A 194 12.84 8.90 20.06
C SER A 194 12.28 10.32 20.06
N GLU A 195 13.09 11.28 19.60
CA GLU A 195 12.66 12.67 19.43
C GLU A 195 11.42 12.76 18.54
N ALA A 196 11.39 12.00 17.44
CA ALA A 196 10.23 11.92 16.55
C ALA A 196 8.94 11.48 17.26
N TRP A 197 9.03 10.55 18.21
CA TRP A 197 7.87 10.12 18.99
C TRP A 197 7.42 11.19 19.98
N ASP A 198 8.36 11.82 20.69
CA ASP A 198 8.06 12.88 21.65
C ASP A 198 7.39 14.09 20.96
N GLU A 199 7.93 14.52 19.81
CA GLU A 199 7.36 15.58 18.97
C GLU A 199 5.97 15.19 18.44
N TRP A 200 5.82 13.94 17.99
CA TRP A 200 4.52 13.46 17.54
C TRP A 200 3.50 13.43 18.67
N GLN A 201 3.85 13.01 19.88
CA GLN A 201 2.93 13.04 21.02
C GLN A 201 2.51 14.48 21.39
N ALA A 202 3.42 15.45 21.25
CA ALA A 202 3.12 16.87 21.49
C ALA A 202 2.30 17.53 20.37
N THR A 203 2.28 16.94 19.16
CA THR A 203 1.58 17.50 18.00
C THR A 203 0.07 17.39 18.14
N THR A 204 -0.64 18.54 18.02
CA THR A 204 -2.10 18.58 17.98
C THR A 204 -2.62 17.91 16.70
N LYS A 205 -3.37 16.81 16.85
CA LYS A 205 -3.97 16.09 15.73
C LYS A 205 -5.15 16.86 15.14
N GLN A 206 -5.25 16.88 13.82
CA GLN A 206 -6.37 17.52 13.12
C GLN A 206 -7.34 16.47 12.59
N SER A 207 -8.62 16.84 12.50
CA SER A 207 -9.64 15.98 11.89
C SER A 207 -9.32 15.76 10.40
N LEU A 208 -9.49 14.51 9.95
CA LEU A 208 -9.37 14.17 8.52
C LEU A 208 -10.68 14.38 7.74
N SER A 209 -11.72 14.92 8.40
CA SER A 209 -12.96 15.33 7.75
C SER A 209 -12.72 16.35 6.65
N GLY A 210 -13.52 16.30 5.58
CA GLY A 210 -13.45 17.23 4.47
C GLY A 210 -13.46 16.52 3.11
N SER A 211 -13.17 17.29 2.06
CA SER A 211 -13.07 16.80 0.70
C SER A 211 -11.61 16.57 0.31
N TRP A 212 -11.35 15.51 -0.43
CA TRP A 212 -10.02 15.11 -0.86
C TRP A 212 -10.03 14.78 -2.36
N GLN A 213 -9.04 15.28 -3.09
CA GLN A 213 -8.76 14.87 -4.47
C GLN A 213 -7.76 13.72 -4.48
N LEU A 214 -8.04 12.71 -5.28
CA LEU A 214 -7.26 11.48 -5.33
C LEU A 214 -6.63 11.32 -6.71
N ALA A 215 -5.39 10.82 -6.72
CA ALA A 215 -4.74 10.30 -7.91
C ALA A 215 -3.98 9.02 -7.56
N GLY A 216 -3.84 8.13 -8.55
CA GLY A 216 -3.11 6.89 -8.40
C GLY A 216 -3.04 6.09 -9.69
N GLU A 217 -2.55 4.86 -9.58
CA GLU A 217 -2.50 3.91 -10.68
C GLU A 217 -2.74 2.48 -10.16
N MET A 218 -3.49 1.70 -10.93
CA MET A 218 -3.75 0.29 -10.66
C MET A 218 -3.30 -0.56 -11.85
N PRO A 219 -2.39 -1.54 -11.65
CA PRO A 219 -2.07 -2.52 -12.66
C PRO A 219 -3.33 -3.18 -13.26
N GLY A 220 -3.36 -3.33 -14.57
CA GLY A 220 -4.52 -3.86 -15.31
C GLY A 220 -5.71 -2.93 -15.50
N LYS A 221 -5.76 -1.77 -14.82
CA LYS A 221 -6.80 -0.76 -15.04
C LYS A 221 -6.27 0.57 -15.56
N GLY A 222 -5.04 0.93 -15.20
CA GLY A 222 -4.40 2.18 -15.60
C GLY A 222 -4.47 3.25 -14.51
N ARG A 223 -4.31 4.51 -14.94
CA ARG A 223 -4.26 5.66 -14.03
C ARG A 223 -5.66 6.00 -13.54
N PHE A 224 -5.72 6.57 -12.35
CA PHE A 224 -6.94 6.85 -11.64
C PHE A 224 -6.95 8.28 -11.11
N VAL A 225 -8.11 8.95 -11.21
CA VAL A 225 -8.43 10.16 -10.45
C VAL A 225 -9.77 9.99 -9.75
N GLY A 226 -9.93 10.65 -8.62
CA GLY A 226 -11.19 10.58 -7.89
C GLY A 226 -11.34 11.62 -6.81
N THR A 227 -12.44 11.51 -6.06
CA THR A 227 -12.71 12.35 -4.91
C THR A 227 -13.13 11.47 -3.73
N MET A 228 -12.76 11.91 -2.52
CA MET A 228 -13.19 11.30 -1.28
C MET A 228 -13.76 12.38 -0.35
N SER A 229 -15.02 12.22 0.04
CA SER A 229 -15.67 13.05 1.06
C SER A 229 -15.69 12.30 2.37
N VAL A 230 -15.07 12.88 3.40
CA VAL A 230 -14.85 12.28 4.70
C VAL A 230 -15.66 13.03 5.76
N THR A 231 -16.44 12.29 6.54
CA THR A 231 -17.23 12.80 7.66
C THR A 231 -16.90 12.01 8.91
N GLN A 232 -16.49 12.70 9.97
CA GLN A 232 -16.22 12.10 11.28
C GLN A 232 -17.48 11.49 11.91
N ASP A 233 -17.30 10.34 12.56
CA ASP A 233 -18.31 9.51 13.24
C ASP A 233 -17.77 9.06 14.60
N GLY A 234 -17.81 9.94 15.60
CA GLY A 234 -17.10 9.76 16.87
C GLY A 234 -15.67 10.29 16.81
N ASP A 235 -14.82 9.91 17.76
CA ASP A 235 -13.51 10.58 17.92
C ASP A 235 -12.55 10.25 16.77
N ASP A 236 -12.36 8.95 16.47
CA ASP A 236 -11.38 8.49 15.48
C ASP A 236 -11.97 7.64 14.34
N ARG A 237 -13.30 7.59 14.22
CA ARG A 237 -13.96 6.88 13.11
C ARG A 237 -14.53 7.88 12.12
N TYR A 238 -14.62 7.43 10.87
CA TYR A 238 -15.01 8.26 9.75
C TYR A 238 -15.86 7.44 8.78
N PHE A 239 -16.85 8.09 8.16
CA PHE A 239 -17.44 7.63 6.90
C PHE A 239 -16.70 8.30 5.73
N ALA A 240 -16.40 7.53 4.70
CA ALA A 240 -15.78 8.03 3.48
C ALA A 240 -16.65 7.65 2.28
N ASN A 241 -17.02 8.63 1.46
CA ASN A 241 -17.67 8.43 0.17
C ASN A 241 -16.66 8.68 -0.94
N PHE A 242 -16.49 7.70 -1.81
CA PHE A 242 -15.50 7.65 -2.86
C PHE A 242 -16.17 7.74 -4.22
N THR A 243 -15.64 8.55 -5.12
CA THR A 243 -15.96 8.48 -6.56
C THR A 243 -14.68 8.49 -7.37
N GLY A 244 -14.69 7.78 -8.48
CA GLY A 244 -13.48 7.39 -9.17
C GLY A 244 -13.64 7.23 -10.67
N GLN A 245 -12.58 7.55 -11.41
CA GLN A 245 -12.46 7.29 -12.84
C GLN A 245 -11.05 6.80 -13.17
N PHE A 246 -10.97 5.72 -13.95
CA PHE A 246 -9.75 5.29 -14.61
C PHE A 246 -9.59 5.94 -16.00
N ASP A 247 -8.37 6.04 -16.49
CA ASP A 247 -8.07 6.58 -17.82
C ASP A 247 -8.54 5.67 -18.98
N ASN A 248 -8.85 4.40 -18.68
CA ASN A 248 -9.57 3.49 -19.58
C ASN A 248 -11.09 3.81 -19.70
N GLY A 249 -11.61 4.76 -18.92
CA GLY A 249 -13.01 5.19 -18.92
C GLY A 249 -13.90 4.54 -17.86
N GLU A 250 -13.43 3.49 -17.17
CA GLU A 250 -14.16 2.84 -16.08
C GLU A 250 -14.38 3.83 -14.92
N ARG A 251 -15.58 3.80 -14.32
CA ARG A 251 -15.95 4.65 -13.19
C ARG A 251 -16.55 3.82 -12.09
N PHE A 252 -16.31 4.25 -10.85
CA PHE A 252 -16.90 3.61 -9.68
C PHE A 252 -17.24 4.63 -8.60
N SER A 253 -18.14 4.24 -7.72
CA SER A 253 -18.39 4.93 -6.47
C SER A 253 -18.58 3.91 -5.36
N SER A 254 -18.20 4.29 -4.14
CA SER A 254 -18.35 3.44 -2.97
C SER A 254 -18.47 4.27 -1.71
N ARG A 255 -18.99 3.65 -0.67
CA ARG A 255 -19.02 4.21 0.68
C ARG A 255 -18.37 3.19 1.61
N GLY A 256 -17.55 3.70 2.51
CA GLY A 256 -16.84 2.90 3.49
C GLY A 256 -16.79 3.55 4.85
N GLN A 257 -16.28 2.78 5.79
CA GLN A 257 -15.93 3.24 7.14
C GLN A 257 -14.42 3.22 7.27
N SER A 258 -13.89 4.07 8.14
CA SER A 258 -12.47 4.16 8.40
C SER A 258 -12.20 4.48 9.86
N ILE A 259 -11.04 4.04 10.34
CA ILE A 259 -10.52 4.32 11.68
C ILE A 259 -9.15 4.94 11.51
N VAL A 260 -8.86 5.96 12.31
CA VAL A 260 -7.53 6.60 12.38
C VAL A 260 -6.83 6.12 13.66
N TYR A 261 -5.64 5.56 13.50
CA TYR A 261 -4.78 5.16 14.61
C TYR A 261 -3.63 6.14 14.78
N THR A 262 -3.20 6.38 16.02
CA THR A 262 -2.05 7.24 16.33
C THR A 262 -2.20 8.67 15.77
N GLY A 263 -3.42 9.08 15.39
CA GLY A 263 -3.76 10.36 14.79
C GLY A 263 -3.44 10.54 13.29
N TYR A 264 -2.85 9.55 12.61
CA TYR A 264 -2.51 9.67 11.16
C TYR A 264 -2.65 8.38 10.34
N GLU A 265 -2.62 7.20 10.97
CA GLU A 265 -2.71 5.91 10.28
C GLU A 265 -4.17 5.60 9.95
N TRP A 266 -4.58 5.91 8.73
CA TRP A 266 -5.91 5.67 8.21
C TRP A 266 -6.06 4.20 7.78
N ARG A 267 -7.08 3.53 8.30
CA ARG A 267 -7.51 2.19 7.88
C ARG A 267 -8.97 2.23 7.46
N GLY A 268 -9.23 2.06 6.18
CA GLY A 268 -10.57 2.08 5.60
C GLY A 268 -10.98 0.72 5.03
N GLN A 269 -12.29 0.48 4.99
CA GLN A 269 -12.90 -0.66 4.34
C GLN A 269 -14.04 -0.20 3.44
N PHE A 270 -14.05 -0.70 2.20
CA PHE A 270 -14.99 -0.30 1.15
C PHE A 270 -15.43 -1.51 0.35
N THR A 271 -16.64 -1.47 -0.20
CA THR A 271 -17.09 -2.47 -1.18
C THR A 271 -17.34 -1.76 -2.51
N ILE A 272 -16.62 -2.14 -3.55
CA ILE A 272 -16.76 -1.61 -4.91
C ILE A 272 -17.17 -2.75 -5.82
N ASP A 273 -18.34 -2.64 -6.46
CA ASP A 273 -18.89 -3.66 -7.37
C ASP A 273 -18.89 -5.09 -6.80
N GLY A 274 -19.19 -5.20 -5.50
CA GLY A 274 -19.25 -6.48 -4.78
C GLY A 274 -17.90 -7.05 -4.36
N VAL A 275 -16.80 -6.30 -4.57
CA VAL A 275 -15.46 -6.66 -4.10
C VAL A 275 -15.08 -5.80 -2.90
N ASP A 276 -14.63 -6.45 -1.83
CA ASP A 276 -14.16 -5.75 -0.64
C ASP A 276 -12.71 -5.27 -0.80
N TYR A 277 -12.48 -4.01 -0.46
CA TYR A 277 -11.20 -3.33 -0.48
C TYR A 277 -10.83 -2.87 0.93
N LEU A 278 -9.55 -2.97 1.24
CA LEU A 278 -8.92 -2.33 2.37
C LEU A 278 -8.13 -1.12 1.89
N GLN A 279 -8.14 -0.05 2.67
CA GLN A 279 -7.39 1.16 2.42
C GLN A 279 -6.44 1.41 3.59
N VAL A 280 -5.17 1.62 3.27
CA VAL A 280 -4.09 1.86 4.23
C VAL A 280 -3.39 3.13 3.79
N LEU A 281 -3.68 4.25 4.45
CA LEU A 281 -3.05 5.54 4.18
C LEU A 281 -2.39 6.08 5.44
N ALA A 282 -1.44 6.99 5.27
CA ALA A 282 -0.94 7.87 6.30
C ALA A 282 -1.21 9.31 5.92
N ALA A 283 -1.78 10.07 6.86
CA ALA A 283 -1.76 11.53 6.79
C ALA A 283 -0.35 12.05 7.07
N ASP A 284 0.04 13.10 6.35
CA ASP A 284 1.26 13.84 6.64
C ASP A 284 1.09 14.72 7.89
N GLU A 285 2.19 15.30 8.38
CA GLU A 285 2.18 16.17 9.56
C GLU A 285 1.35 17.44 9.37
N SER A 286 1.12 17.86 8.11
CA SER A 286 0.24 18.99 7.79
C SER A 286 -1.25 18.63 7.82
N PHE A 287 -1.59 17.34 7.82
CA PHE A 287 -2.93 16.80 7.67
C PHE A 287 -3.65 17.25 6.39
N ASN A 288 -2.91 17.69 5.37
CA ASN A 288 -3.43 18.12 4.07
C ASN A 288 -3.10 17.14 2.95
N GLN A 289 -2.29 16.13 3.22
CA GLN A 289 -2.01 15.05 2.29
C GLN A 289 -2.18 13.70 3.00
N MET A 290 -2.68 12.71 2.26
CA MET A 290 -2.53 11.31 2.64
C MET A 290 -1.86 10.53 1.50
N GLN A 291 -1.08 9.52 1.85
CA GLN A 291 -0.47 8.60 0.89
C GLN A 291 -0.59 7.16 1.39
N GLY A 292 -0.77 6.23 0.44
CA GLY A 292 -0.66 4.81 0.71
C GLY A 292 -1.33 4.00 -0.38
N ARG A 293 -2.11 2.99 0.01
CA ARG A 293 -2.67 2.02 -0.94
C ARG A 293 -4.09 1.60 -0.61
N MET A 294 -4.89 1.35 -1.64
CA MET A 294 -6.19 0.67 -1.54
C MET A 294 -6.16 -0.60 -2.38
N PHE A 295 -6.54 -1.73 -1.81
CA PHE A 295 -6.36 -3.04 -2.45
C PHE A 295 -7.47 -4.01 -2.07
N GLN A 296 -7.71 -5.00 -2.93
CA GLN A 296 -8.73 -6.02 -2.67
C GLN A 296 -8.35 -6.84 -1.44
N SER A 297 -9.29 -7.05 -0.52
CA SER A 297 -9.04 -7.75 0.75
C SER A 297 -8.48 -9.16 0.51
N GLU A 298 -9.09 -9.90 -0.42
CA GLU A 298 -8.70 -11.28 -0.74
C GLU A 298 -7.53 -11.38 -1.73
N HIS A 299 -7.29 -10.34 -2.52
CA HIS A 299 -6.26 -10.27 -3.56
C HIS A 299 -5.46 -8.98 -3.43
N ASN A 300 -4.73 -8.84 -2.32
CA ASN A 300 -4.02 -7.61 -1.99
C ASN A 300 -2.93 -7.21 -3.00
N GLU A 301 -2.49 -8.11 -3.87
CA GLU A 301 -1.65 -7.78 -5.03
C GLU A 301 -2.38 -6.89 -6.06
N LEU A 302 -3.71 -6.91 -6.09
CA LEU A 302 -4.56 -6.07 -6.93
C LEU A 302 -5.02 -4.84 -6.14
N GLY A 303 -4.48 -3.67 -6.50
CA GLY A 303 -4.81 -2.43 -5.82
C GLY A 303 -4.15 -1.21 -6.45
N VAL A 304 -4.57 -0.05 -5.96
CA VAL A 304 -4.14 1.28 -6.39
C VAL A 304 -3.24 1.91 -5.33
N VAL A 305 -2.02 2.27 -5.71
CA VAL A 305 -1.22 3.22 -4.92
C VAL A 305 -1.81 4.59 -5.15
N LEU A 306 -2.14 5.30 -4.07
CA LEU A 306 -2.88 6.55 -4.15
C LEU A 306 -2.29 7.65 -3.28
N THR A 307 -2.40 8.87 -3.79
CA THR A 307 -2.21 10.10 -3.04
C THR A 307 -3.56 10.82 -2.94
N ALA A 308 -3.84 11.35 -1.75
CA ALA A 308 -4.99 12.20 -1.48
C ALA A 308 -4.51 13.59 -1.09
N GLN A 309 -5.02 14.63 -1.74
CA GLN A 309 -4.74 16.02 -1.40
C GLN A 309 -6.03 16.69 -0.92
N ARG A 310 -5.98 17.39 0.20
CA ARG A 310 -7.14 18.05 0.78
C ARG A 310 -7.61 19.19 -0.12
N ASP A 311 -8.90 19.21 -0.41
CA ASP A 311 -9.56 20.33 -1.08
C ASP A 311 -9.83 21.44 -0.06
N SER A 312 -9.02 22.50 -0.14
CA SER A 312 -9.12 23.69 0.71
C SER A 312 -9.97 24.81 0.07
N GLY A 313 -10.65 24.53 -1.04
CA GLY A 313 -11.35 25.54 -1.85
C GLY A 313 -10.44 26.32 -2.81
N GLN A 314 -9.13 26.12 -2.74
CA GLN A 314 -8.17 26.68 -3.70
C GLN A 314 -8.11 25.83 -4.98
N THR A 315 -7.64 26.42 -6.08
CA THR A 315 -7.37 25.68 -7.31
C THR A 315 -6.32 24.62 -7.04
N LEU A 316 -6.66 23.36 -7.34
CA LEU A 316 -5.87 22.18 -7.08
C LEU A 316 -5.77 21.38 -8.38
N LEU A 317 -4.55 21.13 -8.84
CA LEU A 317 -4.28 20.29 -10.01
C LEU A 317 -3.75 18.94 -9.51
N THR A 318 -4.44 17.85 -9.84
CA THR A 318 -4.19 16.52 -9.27
C THR A 318 -3.58 15.55 -10.29
N ALA A 319 -3.95 15.66 -11.58
CA ALA A 319 -3.35 14.82 -12.63
C ALA A 319 -3.43 15.48 -14.01
N VAL A 320 -2.58 14.99 -14.93
CA VAL A 320 -2.53 15.36 -16.35
C VAL A 320 -2.57 14.09 -17.20
N TRP A 321 -3.55 13.96 -18.10
CA TRP A 321 -3.74 12.78 -18.95
C TRP A 321 -3.83 13.13 -20.44
N PRO A 322 -3.12 12.43 -21.33
CA PRO A 322 -2.01 11.51 -21.00
C PRO A 322 -0.84 12.28 -20.37
N GLN A 323 0.03 11.56 -19.63
CA GLN A 323 1.27 12.12 -19.05
C GLN A 323 2.40 12.28 -20.07
N GLN A 324 2.17 11.92 -21.33
CA GLN A 324 3.14 12.04 -22.41
C GLN A 324 2.47 12.54 -23.69
N LEU A 325 3.18 13.34 -24.47
CA LEU A 325 2.78 13.76 -25.82
C LEU A 325 3.95 13.60 -26.80
N LYS A 326 3.66 13.00 -27.97
CA LYS A 326 4.67 12.79 -29.01
C LYS A 326 4.87 14.07 -29.83
N THR A 327 6.10 14.44 -30.13
CA THR A 327 6.39 15.56 -31.05
C THR A 327 5.76 15.32 -32.42
N GLY A 328 5.17 16.36 -33.02
CA GLY A 328 4.51 16.27 -34.32
C GLY A 328 3.14 15.60 -34.30
N SER A 329 2.53 15.44 -33.12
CA SER A 329 1.21 14.82 -32.96
C SER A 329 0.15 15.81 -32.48
N THR A 330 -1.11 15.47 -32.75
CA THR A 330 -2.28 16.12 -32.17
C THR A 330 -3.01 15.12 -31.29
N THR A 331 -3.35 15.53 -30.06
CA THR A 331 -4.04 14.65 -29.11
C THR A 331 -4.91 15.45 -28.14
N THR A 332 -5.81 14.76 -27.45
CA THR A 332 -6.57 15.31 -26.33
C THR A 332 -5.73 15.29 -25.06
N LEU A 333 -5.61 16.46 -24.42
CA LEU A 333 -5.01 16.64 -23.10
C LEU A 333 -6.10 17.00 -22.08
N THR A 334 -6.08 16.34 -20.93
CA THR A 334 -7.01 16.54 -19.82
C THR A 334 -6.26 16.85 -18.54
N LEU A 335 -6.65 17.92 -17.86
CA LEU A 335 -6.21 18.29 -16.52
C LEU A 335 -7.33 17.97 -15.53
N HIS A 336 -7.00 17.22 -14.48
CA HIS A 336 -7.93 16.82 -13.43
C HIS A 336 -7.60 17.50 -12.11
N GLY A 337 -8.61 17.87 -11.33
CA GLY A 337 -8.39 18.46 -10.01
C GLY A 337 -9.65 18.98 -9.33
N ALA A 338 -9.48 19.98 -8.47
CA ALA A 338 -10.58 20.69 -7.80
C ALA A 338 -10.46 22.20 -7.96
N ASN A 339 -11.61 22.86 -7.99
CA ASN A 339 -11.72 24.32 -8.12
C ASN A 339 -10.84 24.89 -9.25
N LEU A 340 -10.71 24.15 -10.37
CA LEU A 340 -9.85 24.51 -11.49
C LEU A 340 -10.28 25.85 -12.08
N SER A 341 -9.40 26.84 -11.96
CA SER A 341 -9.66 28.21 -12.44
C SER A 341 -8.36 28.86 -12.95
N GLY A 342 -8.47 29.98 -13.66
CA GLY A 342 -7.33 30.68 -14.24
C GLY A 342 -6.82 30.08 -15.55
N ASN A 343 -5.72 30.62 -16.07
CA ASN A 343 -5.17 30.20 -17.36
C ASN A 343 -4.42 28.86 -17.24
N VAL A 344 -4.42 28.09 -18.34
CA VAL A 344 -3.55 26.91 -18.48
C VAL A 344 -2.22 27.36 -19.08
N VAL A 345 -1.12 26.91 -18.48
CA VAL A 345 0.23 27.07 -19.02
C VAL A 345 0.73 25.69 -19.43
N LEU A 346 0.94 25.52 -20.74
CA LEU A 346 1.51 24.31 -21.33
C LEU A 346 2.99 24.55 -21.70
N PRO A 347 3.78 23.47 -21.85
CA PRO A 347 5.18 23.58 -22.26
C PRO A 347 5.34 24.26 -23.62
N ALA A 348 6.50 24.90 -23.82
CA ALA A 348 6.83 25.50 -25.12
C ALA A 348 6.81 24.45 -26.23
N GLY A 349 6.19 24.78 -27.36
CA GLY A 349 5.98 23.84 -28.47
C GLY A 349 4.67 23.06 -28.41
N VAL A 350 3.90 23.16 -27.31
CA VAL A 350 2.53 22.63 -27.22
C VAL A 350 1.53 23.75 -27.49
N LYS A 351 0.79 23.63 -28.58
CA LYS A 351 -0.21 24.61 -29.03
C LYS A 351 -1.61 24.12 -28.67
N LEU A 352 -2.35 24.97 -27.94
CA LEU A 352 -3.78 24.77 -27.72
C LEU A 352 -4.56 25.00 -29.02
N LEU A 353 -5.31 24.00 -29.48
CA LEU A 353 -6.16 24.10 -30.66
C LEU A 353 -7.60 24.47 -30.31
N ALA A 354 -8.20 23.70 -29.40
CA ALA A 354 -9.60 23.87 -29.02
C ALA A 354 -9.84 23.34 -27.60
N VAL A 355 -10.53 24.13 -26.77
CA VAL A 355 -10.99 23.67 -25.45
C VAL A 355 -12.34 22.98 -25.62
N GLU A 356 -12.40 21.71 -25.22
CA GLU A 356 -13.60 20.87 -25.29
C GLU A 356 -14.40 20.96 -23.98
N ARG A 357 -13.71 21.15 -22.85
CA ARG A 357 -14.32 21.28 -21.53
C ARG A 357 -13.49 22.18 -20.63
N ASP A 358 -14.14 23.05 -19.89
CA ASP A 358 -13.53 23.85 -18.82
C ASP A 358 -14.52 23.90 -17.64
N SER A 359 -14.24 23.12 -16.60
CA SER A 359 -15.04 23.04 -15.39
C SER A 359 -14.16 22.96 -14.15
N ALA A 360 -14.75 23.14 -12.97
CA ALA A 360 -14.04 23.12 -11.70
C ALA A 360 -13.28 21.80 -11.40
N SER A 361 -13.63 20.68 -12.02
CA SER A 361 -12.94 19.39 -11.82
C SER A 361 -12.18 18.85 -13.02
N GLU A 362 -12.36 19.46 -14.19
CA GLU A 362 -11.77 18.97 -15.44
C GLU A 362 -11.63 20.11 -16.44
N TRP A 363 -10.42 20.24 -17.00
CA TRP A 363 -10.14 20.99 -18.22
C TRP A 363 -9.68 20.01 -19.31
N ARG A 364 -10.28 20.05 -20.50
CA ARG A 364 -9.97 19.15 -21.61
C ARG A 364 -9.83 19.94 -22.89
N ALA A 365 -8.79 19.66 -23.65
CA ALA A 365 -8.54 20.34 -24.91
C ALA A 365 -7.81 19.46 -25.93
N GLN A 366 -8.00 19.79 -27.22
CA GLN A 366 -7.10 19.34 -28.28
C GLN A 366 -5.84 20.20 -28.28
N VAL A 367 -4.69 19.54 -28.28
CA VAL A 367 -3.37 20.16 -28.36
C VAL A 367 -2.57 19.58 -29.51
N GLU A 368 -1.75 20.41 -30.14
CA GLU A 368 -0.79 20.04 -31.17
C GLU A 368 0.62 20.25 -30.61
N VAL A 369 1.48 19.24 -30.70
CA VAL A 369 2.89 19.34 -30.33
C VAL A 369 3.70 19.57 -31.59
N ALA A 370 4.48 20.65 -31.63
CA ALA A 370 5.37 20.94 -32.75
C ALA A 370 6.36 19.78 -32.98
N ALA A 371 6.70 19.51 -34.24
CA ALA A 371 7.63 18.43 -34.60
C ALA A 371 9.05 18.65 -34.07
N ASP A 372 9.42 19.92 -33.85
CA ASP A 372 10.71 20.37 -33.31
C ASP A 372 10.61 20.80 -31.83
N ALA A 373 9.50 20.50 -31.14
CA ALA A 373 9.35 20.79 -29.73
C ALA A 373 10.48 20.13 -28.92
N ARG A 374 11.00 20.85 -27.92
CA ARG A 374 12.02 20.33 -27.03
C ARG A 374 11.44 19.16 -26.22
N VAL A 375 12.10 18.01 -26.29
CA VAL A 375 11.76 16.84 -25.46
C VAL A 375 12.22 17.03 -24.01
N GLY A 376 11.52 16.41 -23.07
CA GLY A 376 11.83 16.46 -21.63
C GLY A 376 10.59 16.32 -20.75
N GLN A 377 10.80 16.38 -19.44
CA GLN A 377 9.74 16.53 -18.45
C GLN A 377 9.40 18.01 -18.25
N PHE A 378 8.11 18.31 -18.19
CA PHE A 378 7.65 19.67 -18.01
C PHE A 378 6.55 19.78 -16.97
N ALA A 379 6.57 20.90 -16.25
CA ALA A 379 5.47 21.29 -15.40
C ALA A 379 4.25 21.71 -16.23
N VAL A 380 3.07 21.48 -15.67
CA VAL A 380 1.79 22.00 -16.19
C VAL A 380 1.10 22.78 -15.07
N SER A 381 0.56 23.95 -15.43
CA SER A 381 -0.08 24.83 -14.46
C SER A 381 -1.49 25.21 -14.87
N ARG A 382 -2.36 25.38 -13.87
CA ARG A 382 -3.71 25.93 -14.00
C ARG A 382 -3.91 26.98 -12.91
N GLY A 383 -3.97 28.25 -13.31
CA GLY A 383 -4.01 29.36 -12.36
C GLY A 383 -2.74 29.37 -11.48
N THR A 384 -2.91 29.26 -10.17
CA THR A 384 -1.80 29.18 -9.21
C THR A 384 -1.35 27.74 -8.91
N ALA A 385 -2.10 26.73 -9.35
CA ALA A 385 -1.71 25.33 -9.17
C ALA A 385 -0.71 24.91 -10.23
N GLN A 386 0.28 24.13 -9.82
CA GLN A 386 1.30 23.56 -10.69
C GLN A 386 1.57 22.12 -10.28
N LEU A 387 1.67 21.23 -11.28
CA LEU A 387 2.28 19.92 -11.12
C LEU A 387 3.62 19.95 -11.84
N ASN A 388 4.69 19.66 -11.10
CA ASN A 388 6.03 19.46 -11.66
C ASN A 388 6.11 18.11 -12.36
N ASP A 389 6.91 18.01 -13.42
CA ASP A 389 7.16 16.77 -14.16
C ASP A 389 5.87 16.02 -14.55
N ALA A 390 4.84 16.79 -14.89
CA ALA A 390 3.48 16.29 -15.11
C ALA A 390 3.24 15.82 -16.55
N LEU A 391 4.07 16.29 -17.48
CA LEU A 391 3.91 16.05 -18.91
C LEU A 391 5.27 15.87 -19.58
N ALA A 392 5.51 14.66 -20.09
CA ALA A 392 6.65 14.34 -20.92
C ALA A 392 6.38 14.73 -22.37
N LEU A 393 7.25 15.53 -22.99
CA LEU A 393 7.31 15.63 -24.44
C LEU A 393 8.41 14.70 -24.93
N TYR A 394 8.09 13.82 -25.87
CA TYR A 394 9.03 12.80 -26.33
C TYR A 394 8.99 12.64 -27.85
N ARG A 395 10.09 12.12 -28.40
CA ARG A 395 10.23 11.91 -29.84
C ARG A 395 9.88 10.47 -30.20
N GLN A 396 10.42 9.51 -29.46
CA GLN A 396 10.21 8.10 -29.73
C GLN A 396 10.31 7.26 -28.47
N LEU A 397 9.64 6.12 -28.49
CA LEU A 397 9.80 5.10 -27.47
C LEU A 397 11.09 4.32 -27.74
N ASP A 398 12.04 4.39 -26.82
CA ASP A 398 13.33 3.70 -26.93
C ASP A 398 13.39 2.41 -26.12
N ALA A 399 12.70 2.38 -24.98
CA ALA A 399 12.60 1.20 -24.14
C ALA A 399 11.24 1.11 -23.45
N VAL A 400 10.91 -0.13 -23.08
CA VAL A 400 9.80 -0.46 -22.20
C VAL A 400 10.37 -1.13 -20.96
N THR A 401 10.07 -0.58 -19.79
CA THR A 401 10.36 -1.19 -18.50
C THR A 401 9.10 -1.85 -17.98
N VAL A 402 9.15 -3.15 -17.69
CA VAL A 402 8.03 -3.87 -17.08
C VAL A 402 8.22 -3.86 -15.57
N LEU A 403 7.25 -3.31 -14.84
CA LEU A 403 7.27 -3.29 -13.38
C LEU A 403 6.10 -4.09 -12.79
N PRO A 404 6.32 -4.80 -11.67
CA PRO A 404 7.63 -5.05 -11.06
C PRO A 404 8.53 -5.90 -11.97
N ASP A 405 9.84 -5.66 -11.90
CA ASP A 405 10.88 -6.35 -12.69
C ASP A 405 11.07 -7.81 -12.23
N PHE A 406 10.78 -8.09 -10.97
CA PHE A 406 10.65 -9.41 -10.39
C PHE A 406 9.34 -9.55 -9.61
N SER A 407 8.57 -10.62 -9.84
CA SER A 407 7.31 -10.86 -9.11
C SER A 407 7.10 -12.32 -8.75
N VAL A 408 6.20 -12.54 -7.79
CA VAL A 408 5.78 -13.88 -7.37
C VAL A 408 4.26 -13.99 -7.48
N ALA A 409 3.80 -14.90 -8.34
CA ALA A 409 2.42 -15.38 -8.35
C ALA A 409 2.33 -16.70 -7.57
N ARG A 410 1.14 -17.05 -7.06
CA ARG A 410 0.94 -18.31 -6.33
C ARG A 410 -0.30 -19.06 -6.79
N ILE A 411 -0.13 -20.35 -7.04
CA ILE A 411 -1.24 -21.27 -7.29
C ILE A 411 -2.23 -21.25 -6.12
N GLY A 412 -3.48 -21.63 -6.37
CA GLY A 412 -4.53 -21.61 -5.36
C GLY A 412 -5.82 -22.25 -5.87
N GLY A 413 -6.88 -22.20 -5.07
CA GLY A 413 -8.16 -22.81 -5.42
C GLY A 413 -8.11 -24.34 -5.42
N ASN A 414 -8.82 -24.97 -6.36
CA ASN A 414 -8.90 -26.43 -6.52
C ASN A 414 -9.28 -27.19 -5.24
N GLY A 415 -10.27 -26.67 -4.51
CA GLY A 415 -10.72 -27.22 -3.22
C GLY A 415 -9.80 -26.93 -2.03
N GLY A 416 -8.67 -26.24 -2.23
CA GLY A 416 -7.79 -25.79 -1.16
C GLY A 416 -8.28 -24.52 -0.45
N SER A 417 -7.79 -24.30 0.77
CA SER A 417 -8.15 -23.15 1.62
C SER A 417 -7.45 -21.83 1.28
N ARG A 418 -6.71 -21.78 0.16
CA ARG A 418 -5.93 -20.61 -0.26
C ARG A 418 -6.35 -20.19 -1.66
N ASN A 419 -6.70 -18.92 -1.79
CA ASN A 419 -6.97 -18.28 -3.07
C ASN A 419 -5.69 -18.18 -3.91
N LYS A 420 -5.86 -18.03 -5.21
CA LYS A 420 -4.78 -17.69 -6.14
C LYS A 420 -4.20 -16.32 -5.79
N MET A 421 -2.91 -16.14 -5.99
CA MET A 421 -2.24 -14.84 -5.92
C MET A 421 -1.78 -14.46 -7.33
N TYR A 422 -2.36 -13.40 -7.89
CA TYR A 422 -2.10 -12.97 -9.26
C TYR A 422 -0.69 -12.37 -9.43
N GLY A 423 -0.17 -12.43 -10.66
CA GLY A 423 0.89 -11.51 -11.10
C GLY A 423 0.23 -10.29 -11.72
N ALA A 424 0.73 -9.09 -11.43
CA ALA A 424 0.17 -7.85 -11.97
C ALA A 424 1.31 -6.94 -12.43
N PHE A 425 1.27 -6.52 -13.68
CA PHE A 425 2.36 -5.81 -14.33
C PHE A 425 1.87 -4.55 -15.04
N THR A 426 2.75 -3.55 -15.11
CA THR A 426 2.55 -2.30 -15.85
C THR A 426 3.77 -2.05 -16.73
N ALA A 427 3.54 -1.60 -17.96
CA ALA A 427 4.59 -1.24 -18.91
C ALA A 427 4.84 0.27 -18.86
N TYR A 428 6.08 0.68 -18.59
CA TYR A 428 6.50 2.09 -18.56
C TYR A 428 7.42 2.39 -19.73
N GLY A 429 7.15 3.47 -20.45
CA GLY A 429 7.98 3.89 -21.58
C GLY A 429 9.15 4.78 -21.16
N VAL A 430 10.23 4.71 -21.90
CA VAL A 430 11.40 5.60 -21.78
C VAL A 430 11.81 6.11 -23.16
N ASP A 431 12.10 7.40 -23.27
CA ASP A 431 12.84 8.03 -24.38
C ASP A 431 14.25 8.34 -23.84
N TYR A 432 15.31 7.95 -24.55
CA TYR A 432 16.71 8.20 -24.13
C TYR A 432 17.17 9.64 -24.37
N GLY A 433 16.25 10.59 -24.31
CA GLY A 433 16.55 12.01 -24.36
C GLY A 433 17.24 12.48 -25.64
N ALA A 434 18.08 13.49 -25.46
CA ALA A 434 18.82 14.14 -26.53
C ALA A 434 20.10 13.38 -26.89
N ASP A 435 20.76 12.75 -25.91
CA ASP A 435 22.01 12.02 -26.11
C ASP A 435 21.80 10.60 -26.70
N ARG A 436 20.57 10.09 -26.67
CA ARG A 436 20.16 8.80 -27.23
C ARG A 436 20.81 7.60 -26.55
N THR A 437 21.28 7.77 -25.32
CA THR A 437 22.01 6.77 -24.55
C THR A 437 21.21 6.36 -23.33
N ALA A 438 20.99 5.06 -23.15
CA ALA A 438 20.22 4.55 -22.02
C ALA A 438 20.92 4.80 -20.67
N GLY A 439 20.12 5.14 -19.64
CA GLY A 439 20.58 5.25 -18.25
C GLY A 439 21.32 6.56 -17.95
N THR A 440 21.13 7.59 -18.77
CA THR A 440 21.73 8.91 -18.57
C THR A 440 20.75 9.87 -17.90
N GLY A 441 21.23 11.03 -17.48
CA GLY A 441 20.43 12.02 -16.75
C GLY A 441 19.36 12.72 -17.60
N ASP A 442 19.36 12.55 -18.92
CA ASP A 442 18.35 13.10 -19.83
C ASP A 442 17.33 12.07 -20.31
N ASP A 443 17.34 10.83 -19.79
CA ASP A 443 16.27 9.85 -19.98
C ASP A 443 14.92 10.43 -19.50
N ILE A 444 13.89 10.24 -20.33
CA ILE A 444 12.56 10.80 -20.11
C ILE A 444 11.58 9.67 -19.83
N ALA A 445 11.08 9.60 -18.60
CA ALA A 445 10.01 8.68 -18.23
C ALA A 445 8.66 9.07 -18.88
N LEU A 446 8.08 8.19 -19.69
CA LEU A 446 6.83 8.47 -20.42
C LEU A 446 5.58 8.10 -19.63
N GLY A 447 5.74 7.60 -18.41
CA GLY A 447 4.67 7.01 -17.62
C GLY A 447 4.23 5.65 -18.16
N SER A 448 3.09 5.17 -17.66
CA SER A 448 2.53 3.90 -18.11
C SER A 448 1.95 4.01 -19.53
N LEU A 449 2.15 2.96 -20.32
CA LEU A 449 1.70 2.85 -21.70
C LEU A 449 0.85 1.58 -21.88
N PRO A 450 -0.20 1.63 -22.72
CA PRO A 450 -0.91 0.43 -23.13
C PRO A 450 0.05 -0.55 -23.84
N ALA A 451 -0.01 -1.82 -23.43
CA ALA A 451 0.83 -2.88 -23.97
C ALA A 451 0.01 -4.12 -24.29
N SER A 452 0.54 -4.94 -25.19
CA SER A 452 0.11 -6.34 -25.33
C SER A 452 1.03 -7.23 -24.50
N TRP A 453 0.44 -8.24 -23.85
CA TRP A 453 1.12 -9.04 -22.85
C TRP A 453 1.18 -10.52 -23.22
N ARG A 454 2.31 -11.16 -22.92
CA ARG A 454 2.47 -12.61 -23.03
C ARG A 454 3.46 -13.14 -21.99
N VAL A 455 3.51 -14.46 -21.87
CA VAL A 455 4.54 -15.16 -21.09
C VAL A 455 5.35 -16.08 -21.99
N GLU A 456 6.64 -16.15 -21.72
CA GLU A 456 7.61 -17.04 -22.34
C GLU A 456 8.33 -17.85 -21.24
N PRO A 457 8.96 -18.99 -21.57
CA PRO A 457 9.83 -19.66 -20.62
C PRO A 457 10.99 -18.74 -20.24
N TRP A 458 11.32 -18.64 -18.96
CA TRP A 458 12.47 -17.84 -18.52
C TRP A 458 13.80 -18.42 -19.01
N ASP A 459 13.93 -19.74 -18.95
CA ASP A 459 15.14 -20.48 -19.30
C ASP A 459 14.82 -21.83 -19.97
N GLU A 460 15.87 -22.58 -20.32
CA GLU A 460 15.75 -23.91 -20.94
C GLU A 460 15.05 -24.94 -20.04
N THR A 461 15.15 -24.79 -18.71
CA THR A 461 14.48 -25.69 -17.76
C THR A 461 12.98 -25.45 -17.79
N ALA A 462 12.56 -24.19 -17.75
CA ALA A 462 11.15 -23.79 -17.88
C ALA A 462 10.54 -24.26 -19.22
N ALA A 463 11.33 -24.21 -20.30
CA ALA A 463 10.90 -24.71 -21.60
C ALA A 463 10.74 -26.24 -21.60
N HIS A 464 11.72 -26.96 -21.06
CA HIS A 464 11.70 -28.42 -20.91
C HIS A 464 10.51 -28.88 -20.07
N ASP A 465 10.23 -28.23 -18.94
CA ASP A 465 9.15 -28.59 -18.01
C ASP A 465 7.79 -28.00 -18.41
N GLN A 466 7.73 -27.31 -19.55
CA GLN A 466 6.54 -26.70 -20.15
C GLN A 466 5.83 -25.72 -19.21
N ASP A 467 6.59 -24.89 -18.50
CA ASP A 467 6.04 -23.99 -17.48
C ASP A 467 4.96 -23.05 -18.04
N VAL A 468 5.15 -22.47 -19.22
CA VAL A 468 4.15 -21.61 -19.89
C VAL A 468 2.81 -22.32 -20.09
N LYS A 469 2.82 -23.65 -20.32
CA LYS A 469 1.60 -24.43 -20.54
C LYS A 469 0.84 -24.69 -19.24
N PHE A 470 1.54 -24.84 -18.12
CA PHE A 470 0.96 -25.34 -16.88
C PHE A 470 0.79 -24.28 -15.80
N ALA A 471 1.62 -23.24 -15.76
CA ALA A 471 1.70 -22.33 -14.63
C ALA A 471 0.53 -21.35 -14.54
N GLY A 472 -0.16 -21.05 -15.65
CA GLY A 472 -1.28 -20.13 -15.69
C GLY A 472 -1.43 -19.43 -17.04
N THR A 473 -2.17 -18.32 -17.06
CA THR A 473 -2.47 -17.55 -18.26
C THR A 473 -2.24 -16.06 -18.04
N MET A 474 -1.56 -15.41 -18.99
CA MET A 474 -1.44 -13.95 -19.05
C MET A 474 -2.64 -13.37 -19.81
N ASP A 475 -3.32 -12.41 -19.20
CA ASP A 475 -4.30 -11.61 -19.92
C ASP A 475 -3.59 -10.62 -20.86
N ALA A 476 -3.90 -10.72 -22.15
CA ALA A 476 -3.14 -10.07 -23.22
C ALA A 476 -3.28 -8.53 -23.24
N THR A 477 -4.24 -7.95 -22.53
CA THR A 477 -4.52 -6.50 -22.56
C THR A 477 -4.27 -5.82 -21.22
N THR A 478 -4.46 -6.53 -20.11
CA THR A 478 -4.36 -5.96 -18.77
C THR A 478 -2.99 -6.18 -18.12
N GLY A 479 -2.22 -7.20 -18.56
CA GLY A 479 -0.98 -7.56 -17.86
C GLY A 479 -1.22 -8.24 -16.51
N ILE A 480 -2.42 -8.79 -16.29
CA ILE A 480 -2.74 -9.60 -15.13
C ILE A 480 -2.52 -11.08 -15.47
N PHE A 481 -1.61 -11.72 -14.75
CA PHE A 481 -1.36 -13.15 -14.82
C PHE A 481 -2.22 -13.91 -13.80
N THR A 482 -3.05 -14.82 -14.29
CA THR A 482 -3.83 -15.73 -13.46
C THR A 482 -3.10 -17.06 -13.31
N PRO A 483 -2.62 -17.42 -12.11
CA PRO A 483 -1.95 -18.70 -11.91
C PRO A 483 -2.95 -19.86 -12.01
N ALA A 484 -2.41 -21.03 -12.33
CA ALA A 484 -3.18 -22.26 -12.41
C ALA A 484 -3.57 -22.80 -11.03
N ASP A 485 -4.30 -23.90 -11.06
CA ASP A 485 -4.87 -24.55 -9.89
C ASP A 485 -3.79 -25.17 -9.00
N ALA A 486 -4.05 -25.14 -7.69
CA ALA A 486 -3.18 -25.74 -6.68
C ALA A 486 -3.16 -27.28 -6.71
N GLY A 487 -2.12 -27.86 -6.10
CA GLY A 487 -1.99 -29.29 -5.86
C GLY A 487 -1.18 -30.03 -6.93
N PRO A 488 -0.82 -31.30 -6.66
CA PRO A 488 -0.10 -32.14 -7.62
C PRO A 488 -0.85 -32.27 -8.95
N ASN A 489 -0.16 -32.06 -10.07
CA ASN A 489 -0.77 -32.21 -11.40
C ASN A 489 -0.24 -33.48 -12.08
N PRO A 490 -1.06 -34.55 -12.25
CA PRO A 490 -0.64 -35.80 -12.89
C PRO A 490 -0.15 -35.67 -14.34
N LEU A 491 -0.47 -34.55 -15.01
CA LEU A 491 -0.02 -34.27 -16.37
C LEU A 491 1.40 -33.69 -16.42
N ARG A 492 1.99 -33.34 -15.27
CA ARG A 492 3.36 -32.84 -15.19
C ARG A 492 4.34 -33.94 -14.77
N LYS A 493 5.61 -33.75 -15.13
CA LYS A 493 6.71 -34.58 -14.67
C LYS A 493 6.71 -34.65 -13.13
N GLN A 494 6.84 -35.86 -12.59
CA GLN A 494 6.81 -36.15 -11.14
C GLN A 494 5.50 -35.74 -10.43
N SER A 495 4.42 -35.52 -11.18
CA SER A 495 3.17 -34.97 -10.66
C SER A 495 3.38 -33.66 -9.89
N THR A 496 4.37 -32.85 -10.30
CA THR A 496 4.65 -31.56 -9.65
C THR A 496 3.45 -30.63 -9.76
N ASN A 497 3.42 -29.60 -8.90
CA ASN A 497 2.38 -28.58 -8.91
C ASN A 497 2.43 -27.74 -10.21
N ASN A 498 1.41 -26.93 -10.44
CA ASN A 498 1.38 -25.95 -11.53
C ASN A 498 2.25 -24.69 -11.26
N VAL A 499 3.47 -24.90 -10.80
CA VAL A 499 4.49 -23.85 -10.59
C VAL A 499 5.23 -23.56 -11.90
N GLY A 500 6.00 -22.48 -11.96
CA GLY A 500 6.82 -22.23 -13.13
C GLY A 500 7.72 -21.01 -13.02
N ASN A 501 8.72 -20.97 -13.89
CA ASN A 501 9.68 -19.90 -14.06
C ASN A 501 9.44 -19.17 -15.39
N LEU A 502 8.84 -17.98 -15.35
CA LEU A 502 8.29 -17.30 -16.51
C LEU A 502 8.95 -15.94 -16.77
N LYS A 503 9.17 -15.64 -18.05
CA LYS A 503 9.44 -14.28 -18.54
C LYS A 503 8.12 -13.64 -18.95
N VAL A 504 7.79 -12.48 -18.38
CA VAL A 504 6.63 -11.67 -18.75
C VAL A 504 7.08 -10.64 -19.77
N VAL A 505 6.46 -10.60 -20.94
CA VAL A 505 6.84 -9.66 -22.01
C VAL A 505 5.69 -8.69 -22.27
N ALA A 506 6.01 -7.40 -22.25
CA ALA A 506 5.13 -6.32 -22.66
C ALA A 506 5.59 -5.74 -23.99
N ALA A 507 4.70 -5.65 -24.97
CA ALA A 507 4.98 -5.05 -26.26
C ALA A 507 4.11 -3.78 -26.44
N VAL A 508 4.76 -2.63 -26.56
CA VAL A 508 4.13 -1.31 -26.72
C VAL A 508 4.30 -0.82 -28.15
N SER A 509 3.23 -0.28 -28.72
CA SER A 509 3.26 0.29 -30.08
C SER A 509 3.57 1.78 -30.03
N ASP A 510 4.54 2.24 -30.84
CA ASP A 510 4.84 3.64 -31.09
C ASP A 510 4.85 3.91 -32.60
N GLY A 511 3.70 4.34 -33.13
CA GLY A 511 3.48 4.46 -34.57
C GLY A 511 3.61 3.12 -35.29
N ASN A 512 4.65 2.99 -36.13
CA ASN A 512 4.94 1.76 -36.88
C ASN A 512 5.95 0.84 -36.17
N GLN A 513 6.47 1.26 -35.02
CA GLN A 513 7.43 0.48 -34.23
C GLN A 513 6.73 -0.23 -33.08
N THR A 514 7.25 -1.39 -32.71
CA THR A 514 6.88 -2.10 -31.49
C THR A 514 8.14 -2.26 -30.65
N VAL A 515 8.08 -1.81 -29.41
CA VAL A 515 9.17 -1.90 -28.44
C VAL A 515 8.75 -2.88 -27.36
N GLU A 516 9.61 -3.83 -27.04
CA GLU A 516 9.35 -4.84 -26.02
C GLU A 516 10.22 -4.59 -24.78
N GLY A 517 9.63 -4.88 -23.62
CA GLY A 517 10.31 -4.99 -22.34
C GLY A 517 9.90 -6.28 -21.66
N ASP A 518 10.70 -6.74 -20.71
CA ASP A 518 10.38 -7.95 -19.96
C ASP A 518 10.65 -7.84 -18.46
N ALA A 519 10.04 -8.75 -17.72
CA ALA A 519 10.21 -8.94 -16.29
C ALA A 519 10.24 -10.44 -15.97
N HIS A 520 10.80 -10.77 -14.81
CA HIS A 520 10.87 -12.12 -14.29
C HIS A 520 9.69 -12.40 -13.34
N MET A 521 8.99 -13.51 -13.55
CA MET A 521 7.94 -13.96 -12.64
C MET A 521 8.11 -15.42 -12.25
N ILE A 522 8.09 -15.68 -10.95
CA ILE A 522 8.01 -17.03 -10.41
C ILE A 522 6.59 -17.34 -9.99
N VAL A 523 6.00 -18.39 -10.56
CA VAL A 523 4.75 -18.97 -10.07
C VAL A 523 5.08 -20.07 -9.08
N THR A 524 4.69 -19.91 -7.81
CA THR A 524 5.08 -20.82 -6.73
C THR A 524 3.90 -21.32 -5.89
N VAL A 525 4.19 -22.11 -4.87
CA VAL A 525 3.22 -22.72 -3.95
C VAL A 525 2.56 -21.71 -3.01
N GLN A 526 1.50 -22.14 -2.35
CA GLN A 526 0.76 -21.35 -1.37
C GLN A 526 1.56 -21.10 -0.10
N ARG A 527 1.07 -20.17 0.72
CA ARG A 527 1.49 -20.01 2.12
C ARG A 527 0.27 -19.95 3.02
N TRP A 528 0.35 -20.62 4.16
CA TRP A 528 -0.75 -20.71 5.13
C TRP A 528 -0.64 -19.77 6.32
N ASN A 529 0.53 -19.21 6.58
CA ASN A 529 0.68 -18.14 7.55
C ASN A 529 0.70 -16.80 6.80
N ASN A 530 -0.34 -15.99 6.98
CA ASN A 530 -0.52 -14.69 6.33
C ASN A 530 -0.86 -13.60 7.36
N PRO A 531 0.09 -13.21 8.21
CA PRO A 531 -0.15 -12.18 9.20
C PRO A 531 -0.38 -10.79 8.56
N PRO A 532 -0.97 -9.84 9.31
CA PRO A 532 -1.10 -8.42 8.94
C PRO A 532 0.16 -7.77 8.36
N LEU A 533 1.34 -8.04 8.90
CA LEU A 533 2.64 -7.66 8.34
C LEU A 533 3.39 -8.93 7.94
N ARG A 534 3.93 -9.05 6.73
CA ARG A 534 4.50 -10.32 6.20
C ARG A 534 5.86 -10.69 6.77
#